data_AF-D8RT60-F1
#
_entry.id   AF-D8RT60-F1
#
_cell.length_a   1.000
_cell.length_b   1.000
_cell.length_c   1.000
_cell.angle_alpha   90.00
_cell.angle_beta   90.00
_cell.angle_gamma   90.00
#
_symmetry.space_group_name_H-M   'P 1'
#
loop_
_entity.id
_entity.type
_entity.pdbx_description
1 polymer ?
#
loop_
_entity_poly.entity_id
_entity_poly.type
_entity_poly.pdbx_seq_one_letter_code
_entity_poly.pdbx_strand_id
1 'polypeptide(L)' 'SILYAGEKLVSGNGHYEFTLEQDCNMVLSAMKWKVLWSSNTGGKSGCKLTLQMDGHLVLLDSLDEGFWFTN' A
#
# COMPACT_ATOMS: atom_id res chain seq x y z
N SER A 1 6.07 4.70 -10.20
CA SER A 1 4.91 5.43 -9.68
C SER A 1 4.96 5.38 -8.15
N ILE A 2 4.36 6.37 -7.48
CA ILE A 2 4.25 6.41 -6.02
C ILE A 2 2.75 6.32 -5.69
N LEU A 3 2.41 5.58 -4.64
CA LEU A 3 1.07 5.54 -4.06
C LEU A 3 1.14 6.17 -2.67
N TYR A 4 0.40 7.25 -2.44
CA TYR A 4 0.35 7.95 -1.17
C TYR A 4 -0.74 7.39 -0.25
N ALA A 5 -0.60 7.61 1.05
CA ALA A 5 -1.63 7.28 2.02
C ALA A 5 -2.99 7.87 1.63
N GLY A 6 -4.02 7.03 1.65
CA GLY A 6 -5.38 7.31 1.18
C GLY A 6 -5.63 7.00 -0.30
N GLU A 7 -4.60 6.69 -1.08
CA GLU A 7 -4.75 6.33 -2.50
C GLU A 7 -4.96 4.82 -2.69
N LYS A 8 -5.51 4.48 -3.85
CA LYS A 8 -5.73 3.09 -4.25
C LYS A 8 -5.44 2.86 -5.73
N LEU A 9 -5.06 1.64 -6.04
CA LEU A 9 -5.04 1.06 -7.37
C LEU A 9 -6.28 0.19 -7.54
N VAL A 10 -6.92 0.30 -8.71
CA VAL A 10 -8.11 -0.48 -9.04
C VAL A 10 -7.78 -1.36 -10.25
N SER A 11 -8.07 -2.64 -10.13
CA SER A 11 -7.96 -3.60 -11.25
C SER A 11 -8.85 -3.19 -12.43
N GLY A 12 -8.48 -3.58 -13.65
CA GLY A 12 -9.19 -3.16 -14.86
C GLY A 12 -10.67 -3.59 -14.94
N ASN A 13 -11.06 -4.63 -14.20
CA ASN A 13 -12.46 -5.07 -14.07
C ASN A 13 -13.19 -4.42 -12.87
N GLY A 14 -12.53 -3.59 -12.07
CA GLY A 14 -13.09 -2.90 -10.92
C GLY A 14 -13.37 -3.80 -9.70
N HIS A 15 -12.99 -5.07 -9.72
CA HIS A 15 -13.33 -6.01 -8.65
C HIS A 15 -12.31 -6.06 -7.52
N TYR A 16 -11.06 -5.70 -7.80
CA TYR A 16 -9.98 -5.68 -6.83
C TYR A 16 -9.44 -4.28 -6.65
N GLU A 17 -9.23 -3.90 -5.39
CA GLU A 17 -8.62 -2.64 -4.99
C GLU A 17 -7.42 -2.94 -4.09
N PHE A 18 -6.28 -2.31 -4.39
CA PHE A 18 -5.10 -2.28 -3.53
C PHE A 18 -4.95 -0.87 -2.99
N THR A 19 -5.16 -0.70 -1.69
CA THR A 19 -5.23 0.58 -1.00
C THR A 19 -4.05 0.72 -0.05
N LEU A 20 -3.41 1.90 -0.04
CA LEU A 20 -2.58 2.31 1.08
C LEU A 20 -3.47 3.16 2.00
N GLU A 21 -3.86 2.62 3.14
CA GLU A 21 -4.74 3.29 4.10
C GLU A 21 -4.01 4.45 4.81
N GLN A 22 -4.76 5.37 5.41
CA GLN A 22 -4.22 6.57 6.07
C GLN A 22 -3.30 6.25 7.25
N ASP A 23 -3.48 5.09 7.87
CA ASP A 23 -2.71 4.59 9.01
C ASP A 23 -1.46 3.80 8.59
N CYS A 24 -1.14 3.79 7.28
CA CYS A 24 -0.03 3.07 6.67
C CYS A 24 -0.15 1.56 6.61
N ASN A 25 -1.38 1.06 6.68
CA ASN A 25 -1.68 -0.32 6.33
C ASN A 25 -1.92 -0.48 4.82
N MET A 26 -1.33 -1.50 4.20
CA MET A 26 -1.63 -1.86 2.81
C MET A 26 -2.69 -2.96 2.82
N VAL A 27 -3.75 -2.76 2.02
CA VAL A 27 -4.90 -3.67 1.98
C VAL A 27 -5.22 -4.05 0.55
N LEU A 28 -5.32 -5.35 0.30
CA LEU A 28 -5.93 -5.89 -0.92
C LEU A 28 -7.35 -6.31 -0.59
N SER A 29 -8.33 -5.78 -1.32
CA SER A 29 -9.74 -6.10 -1.15
C SER A 29 -10.39 -6.56 -2.46
N ALA A 30 -11.44 -7.37 -2.33
CA ALA A 30 -12.34 -7.76 -3.40
C ALA A 30 -13.74 -7.17 -3.17
N MET A 31 -14.39 -6.80 -4.28
CA MET A 31 -15.73 -6.20 -4.30
C MET A 31 -15.86 -4.97 -3.39
N LYS A 32 -14.74 -4.29 -3.10
CA LYS A 32 -14.61 -3.10 -2.21
C LYS A 32 -14.80 -3.32 -0.71
N TRP A 33 -15.29 -4.48 -0.27
CA TRP A 33 -15.60 -4.72 1.15
C TRP A 33 -14.95 -5.97 1.73
N LYS A 34 -14.54 -6.93 0.90
CA LYS A 34 -13.91 -8.16 1.38
C LYS A 34 -12.41 -7.99 1.40
N VAL A 35 -11.83 -7.77 2.58
CA VAL A 35 -10.37 -7.82 2.76
C VAL A 35 -9.86 -9.22 2.44
N LEU A 36 -8.93 -9.31 1.50
CA LEU A 36 -8.27 -10.55 1.10
C LEU A 36 -6.89 -10.69 1.76
N TRP A 37 -6.19 -9.56 1.96
CA TRP A 37 -4.87 -9.51 2.55
C TRP A 37 -4.59 -8.13 3.16
N SER A 38 -3.75 -8.09 4.19
CA SER A 38 -3.22 -6.88 4.80
C SER A 38 -1.75 -7.07 5.18
N SER A 39 -0.95 -6.00 5.06
CA SER A 39 0.46 -5.99 5.49
C SER A 39 0.62 -5.95 7.01
N ASN A 40 -0.42 -5.58 7.77
CA ASN A 40 -0.38 -5.34 9.21
C ASN A 40 0.69 -4.31 9.62
N THR A 41 0.90 -3.30 8.78
CA THR A 41 1.87 -2.21 9.00
C THR A 41 1.25 -0.93 9.55
N GLY A 42 -0.02 -1.01 9.97
CA GLY A 42 -0.79 0.12 10.49
C GLY A 42 -0.19 0.74 11.76
N GLY A 43 -0.59 1.98 12.05
CA GLY A 43 -0.16 2.75 13.23
C GLY A 43 0.86 3.86 12.95
N LYS A 44 1.06 4.20 11.67
CA LYS A 44 1.86 5.36 11.25
C LYS A 44 0.99 6.33 10.45
N SER A 45 1.57 7.44 10.01
CA SER A 45 0.90 8.40 9.11
C SER A 45 1.90 8.99 8.12
N GLY A 46 1.40 9.48 7.00
CA GLY A 46 2.23 10.15 5.99
C GLY A 46 3.16 9.23 5.19
N CYS A 47 2.87 7.93 5.16
CA CYS A 47 3.63 6.97 4.36
C CYS A 47 3.33 7.06 2.87
N LYS A 48 4.26 6.51 2.09
CA LYS A 48 4.12 6.28 0.66
C LYS A 48 4.70 4.93 0.28
N LEU A 49 4.10 4.31 -0.73
CA LEU A 49 4.54 3.06 -1.31
C LEU A 49 5.18 3.33 -2.67
N THR A 50 6.35 2.75 -2.92
CA THR A 50 7.05 2.90 -4.19
C THR A 50 7.61 1.56 -4.68
N LEU A 51 7.64 1.37 -6.00
CA LEU A 51 8.36 0.28 -6.64
C LEU A 51 9.73 0.78 -7.05
N GLN A 52 10.78 0.21 -6.45
CA GLN A 52 12.16 0.55 -6.76
C GLN A 52 12.64 -0.15 -8.04
N MET A 53 13.76 0.33 -8.60
CA MET A 53 14.30 -0.18 -9.87
C MET A 53 14.78 -1.63 -9.79
N ASP A 54 15.09 -2.10 -8.59
CA ASP A 54 15.49 -3.48 -8.31
C ASP A 54 14.28 -4.44 -8.20
N GLY A 55 13.06 -3.92 -8.35
CA GLY A 55 11.82 -4.70 -8.31
C GLY A 55 11.21 -4.82 -6.92
N HIS A 56 11.84 -4.25 -5.88
CA HIS A 56 11.27 -4.27 -4.55
C HIS A 56 10.17 -3.23 -4.38
N LEU A 57 9.06 -3.66 -3.80
CA LEU A 57 8.02 -2.77 -3.33
C LEU A 57 8.40 -2.32 -1.91
N VAL A 58 8.53 -1.01 -1.70
CA VAL A 58 9.03 -0.44 -0.45
C VAL A 58 8.01 0.53 0.13
N LEU A 59 7.67 0.33 1.40
CA LEU A 59 6.84 1.24 2.18
C LEU A 59 7.75 2.17 2.99
N LEU A 60 7.62 3.45 2.70
CA LEU A 60 8.39 4.54 3.30
C LEU A 60 7.50 5.28 4.30
N ASP A 61 8.08 5.72 5.41
CA ASP A 61 7.40 6.62 6.33
C ASP A 61 7.48 8.09 5.87
N SER A 62 7.03 9.02 6.71
CA SER A 62 7.02 10.45 6.40
C SER A 62 8.42 11.10 6.34
N LEU A 63 9.46 10.39 6.80
CA LEU A 63 10.87 10.80 6.72
C LEU A 63 11.60 10.12 5.54
N ASP A 64 10.86 9.41 4.68
CA ASP A 64 11.39 8.60 3.59
C ASP A 64 12.27 7.41 4.04
N GLU A 65 12.08 6.94 5.28
CA GLU A 65 12.74 5.75 5.79
C GLU A 65 11.91 4.50 5.46
N GLY A 66 12.56 3.51 4.83
CA GLY A 66 11.93 2.22 4.51
C GLY A 66 11.78 1.35 5.74
N PHE A 67 10.53 0.99 6.09
CA PHE A 67 10.24 0.15 7.25
C PHE A 67 9.57 -1.18 6.89
N TRP A 68 9.22 -1.37 5.61
CA TRP A 68 8.78 -2.63 5.07
C TRP A 68 9.17 -2.74 3.59
N PHE A 69 9.55 -3.94 3.14
CA PHE A 69 9.83 -4.24 1.75
C PHE A 69 9.50 -5.69 1.43
N THR A 70 9.18 -5.97 0.16
CA THR A 70 9.08 -7.34 -0.36
C THR A 70 10.47 -7.97 -0.47
N ASN A 71 10.61 -9.25 -0.12
CA ASN A 71 11.80 -10.05 -0.42
C ASN A 71 11.84 -10.54 -1.87
#